data_AF-A0A226DPE6-F1
#
_entry.id   AF-A0A226DPE6-F1
#
_cell.length_a   1.000
_cell.length_b   1.000
_cell.length_c   1.000
_cell.angle_alpha   90.00
_cell.angle_beta   90.00
_cell.angle_gamma   90.00
#
_symmetry.space_group_name_H-M   'P 1'
#
loop_
_entity.id
_entity.type
_entity.pdbx_description
1 polymer ?
#
loop_
_entity_poly.entity_id
_entity_poly.type
_entity_poly.pdbx_seq_one_letter_code
_entity_poly.pdbx_strand_id
1 'polypeptide(L)'
;MDKRLYTGGLFIDFQSAFNKVIHVLLIRKLKKIGIQGTALKLLESYLADIKIRVKVNGCISKQGKLRVGIPQGGGISSVLFAVFINDLPPCLKETLVIIYYYHKSPKIIQDILNEDLKAIQEWSIKNGMEINWSKTHSMLFQPPKMRGTDDFHISIEDHTVQKVKSFKYLGVVLDEQLTFDDHYDQTCKAVTSRIHLISRHKHSFSHERLIIFSKSLIVSVIDYCIPVWGELLVKPCCHSLSKFKTPTTRGYCSNLLPQNPQNPKNLGYWDESKEKNARSKSEKFYTFQIYYAVFALRMQISTPNLLIWR
;
A
#
# COMPACT_ATOMS: atom_id res chain seq x y z
N MET A 1 -0.75 18.36 2.47
CA MET A 1 -1.48 18.56 3.76
C MET A 1 -1.64 20.07 3.96
N ASP A 2 -2.58 20.68 3.24
CA ASP A 2 -2.47 22.11 2.91
C ASP A 2 -3.23 23.03 3.85
N LYS A 3 -4.03 22.46 4.77
CA LYS A 3 -4.92 23.21 5.66
C LYS A 3 -4.42 23.33 7.12
N ARG A 4 -3.19 22.89 7.42
CA ARG A 4 -2.64 22.82 8.81
C ARG A 4 -3.59 22.12 9.78
N LEU A 5 -4.13 20.98 9.36
CA LEU A 5 -4.99 20.12 10.18
C LEU A 5 -4.18 18.88 10.56
N TYR A 6 -4.43 18.37 11.75
CA TYR A 6 -3.99 17.03 12.13
C TYR A 6 -4.88 16.03 11.42
N THR A 7 -4.34 14.89 11.02
CA THR A 7 -5.14 13.74 10.56
C THR A 7 -4.80 12.51 11.39
N GLY A 8 -5.72 11.97 12.18
CA GLY A 8 -5.49 10.69 12.87
C GLY A 8 -5.81 9.54 11.94
N GLY A 9 -5.10 8.43 12.06
CA GLY A 9 -5.34 7.18 11.34
C GLY A 9 -5.31 5.99 12.29
N LEU A 10 -6.23 5.05 12.10
CA LEU A 10 -6.29 3.80 12.85
C LEU A 10 -6.22 2.61 11.88
N PHE A 11 -5.17 1.80 12.00
CA PHE A 11 -4.90 0.64 11.17
C PHE A 11 -5.23 -0.62 11.97
N ILE A 12 -6.30 -1.32 11.60
CA ILE A 12 -6.81 -2.47 12.34
C ILE A 12 -6.58 -3.75 11.54
N ASP A 13 -6.09 -4.78 12.21
CA ASP A 13 -5.95 -6.13 11.67
C ASP A 13 -6.80 -7.10 12.50
N PHE A 14 -7.47 -8.05 11.86
CA PHE A 14 -8.21 -9.10 12.54
C PHE A 14 -7.39 -10.39 12.58
N GLN A 15 -7.33 -11.01 13.75
CA GLN A 15 -6.63 -12.29 13.89
C GLN A 15 -7.32 -13.39 13.07
N SER A 16 -6.61 -13.91 12.07
CA SER A 16 -7.03 -15.08 11.29
C SER A 16 -8.47 -14.95 10.76
N ALA A 17 -8.82 -13.76 10.25
CA ALA A 17 -10.17 -13.34 9.88
C ALA A 17 -10.98 -14.39 9.09
N PHE A 18 -10.39 -14.95 8.04
CA PHE A 18 -11.02 -15.96 7.19
C PHE A 18 -11.41 -17.23 7.96
N ASN A 19 -10.66 -17.62 9.01
CA ASN A 19 -10.93 -18.83 9.79
C ASN A 19 -11.98 -18.61 10.89
N LYS A 20 -12.30 -17.34 11.22
CA LYS A 20 -13.24 -16.99 12.30
C LYS A 20 -14.67 -16.72 11.80
N VAL A 21 -14.89 -16.63 10.49
CA VAL A 21 -16.20 -16.35 9.89
C VAL A 21 -17.25 -17.39 10.32
N ILE A 22 -18.21 -17.01 11.15
CA ILE A 22 -19.26 -17.93 11.61
C ILE A 22 -20.27 -18.18 10.49
N HIS A 23 -20.44 -19.44 10.06
CA HIS A 23 -21.28 -19.79 8.90
C HIS A 23 -22.72 -19.32 9.07
N VAL A 24 -23.32 -19.53 10.25
CA VAL A 24 -24.71 -19.13 10.52
C VAL A 24 -24.90 -17.62 10.38
N LEU A 25 -23.92 -16.82 10.82
CA LEU A 25 -23.97 -15.36 10.67
C LEU A 25 -23.79 -14.94 9.21
N LEU A 26 -22.84 -15.55 8.49
CA LEU A 26 -22.64 -15.30 7.06
C LEU A 26 -23.92 -15.60 6.26
N ILE A 27 -24.56 -16.74 6.47
CA ILE A 27 -25.82 -17.10 5.81
C ILE A 27 -26.94 -16.09 6.11
N ARG A 28 -27.04 -15.60 7.36
CA ARG A 28 -28.00 -14.54 7.71
C ARG A 28 -27.70 -13.23 6.97
N LYS A 29 -26.43 -12.84 6.87
CA LYS A 29 -26.01 -11.63 6.14
C LYS A 29 -26.28 -11.75 4.63
N LEU A 30 -26.02 -12.92 4.04
CA LEU A 30 -26.36 -13.23 2.64
C LEU A 30 -27.86 -13.08 2.38
N LYS A 31 -28.71 -13.62 3.27
CA LYS A 31 -30.17 -13.43 3.20
C LYS A 31 -30.57 -11.96 3.28
N LYS A 32 -29.93 -11.20 4.18
CA LYS A 32 -30.21 -9.76 4.39
C LYS A 32 -29.90 -8.91 3.16
N ILE A 33 -28.89 -9.27 2.37
CA ILE A 33 -28.58 -8.59 1.10
C ILE A 33 -29.42 -9.10 -0.09
N GLY A 34 -30.39 -9.99 0.14
CA GLY A 34 -31.33 -10.47 -0.87
C GLY A 34 -30.95 -11.79 -1.55
N ILE A 35 -29.88 -12.48 -1.13
CA ILE A 35 -29.51 -13.78 -1.71
C ILE A 35 -30.44 -14.87 -1.17
N GLN A 36 -31.17 -15.51 -2.06
CA GLN A 36 -32.21 -16.50 -1.75
C GLN A 36 -32.22 -17.66 -2.76
N GLY A 37 -33.15 -18.61 -2.58
CA GLY A 37 -33.39 -19.70 -3.52
C GLY A 37 -32.19 -20.61 -3.75
N THR A 38 -31.96 -20.97 -5.01
CA THR A 38 -30.89 -21.90 -5.42
C THR A 38 -29.49 -21.36 -5.11
N ALA A 39 -29.26 -20.06 -5.31
CA ALA A 39 -27.97 -19.44 -5.04
C ALA A 39 -27.60 -19.56 -3.55
N LEU A 40 -28.56 -19.29 -2.65
CA LEU A 40 -28.34 -19.46 -1.22
C LEU A 40 -28.05 -20.92 -0.85
N LYS A 41 -28.82 -21.88 -1.39
CA LYS A 41 -28.61 -23.31 -1.14
C LYS A 41 -27.22 -23.78 -1.59
N LEU A 42 -26.73 -23.25 -2.71
CA LEU A 42 -25.38 -23.52 -3.20
C LEU A 42 -24.32 -23.01 -2.22
N LEU A 43 -24.48 -21.79 -1.71
CA LEU A 43 -23.56 -21.22 -0.70
C LEU A 43 -23.63 -21.97 0.63
N GLU A 44 -24.82 -22.40 1.06
CA GLU A 44 -24.99 -23.24 2.26
C GLU A 44 -24.27 -24.58 2.09
N SER A 45 -24.39 -25.24 0.94
CA SER A 45 -23.65 -26.48 0.64
C SER A 45 -22.14 -26.24 0.60
N TYR A 46 -21.68 -25.17 -0.05
CA TYR A 46 -20.26 -24.80 -0.10
C TYR A 46 -19.63 -24.65 1.29
N LEU A 47 -20.36 -24.10 2.26
CA LEU A 47 -19.90 -23.93 3.63
C LEU A 47 -20.05 -25.22 4.47
N ALA A 48 -21.12 -25.99 4.27
CA ALA A 48 -21.48 -27.14 5.10
C ALA A 48 -20.57 -28.37 4.90
N ASP A 49 -19.94 -28.51 3.74
CA ASP A 49 -19.16 -29.70 3.39
C ASP A 49 -17.70 -29.67 3.87
N ILE A 50 -17.32 -28.65 4.64
CA ILE A 50 -15.97 -28.57 5.22
C ILE A 50 -15.87 -29.49 6.44
N LYS A 51 -15.19 -30.62 6.25
CA LYS A 51 -14.89 -31.59 7.29
C LYS A 51 -13.39 -31.63 7.57
N ILE A 52 -13.01 -31.65 8.84
CA ILE A 52 -11.62 -31.63 9.29
C ILE A 52 -11.28 -32.87 10.12
N ARG A 53 -10.01 -33.28 10.08
CA ARG A 53 -9.39 -34.27 10.97
C ARG A 53 -8.00 -33.76 11.33
N VAL A 54 -7.52 -34.11 12.52
CA VAL A 54 -6.18 -33.73 12.99
C VAL A 54 -5.32 -34.99 13.04
N LYS A 55 -4.08 -34.90 12.54
CA LYS A 55 -3.08 -35.97 12.64
C LYS A 55 -1.97 -35.52 13.59
N VAL A 56 -1.75 -36.28 14.66
CA VAL A 56 -0.65 -36.05 15.62
C VAL A 56 0.09 -37.36 15.82
N ASN A 57 1.41 -37.35 15.63
CA ASN A 57 2.29 -38.51 15.84
C ASN A 57 1.79 -39.81 15.18
N GLY A 58 1.27 -39.72 13.95
CA GLY A 58 0.76 -40.87 13.20
C GLY A 58 -0.71 -41.24 13.49
N CYS A 59 -1.28 -40.78 14.60
CA CYS A 59 -2.68 -41.01 14.96
C CYS A 59 -3.61 -39.96 14.30
N ILE A 60 -4.77 -40.38 13.79
CA ILE A 60 -5.74 -39.51 13.12
C ILE A 60 -7.02 -39.43 13.97
N SER A 61 -7.52 -38.21 14.20
CA SER A 61 -8.76 -37.98 14.92
C SER A 61 -9.99 -38.45 14.13
N LYS A 62 -11.12 -38.58 14.83
CA LYS A 62 -12.44 -38.67 14.17
C LYS A 62 -12.70 -37.40 13.34
N GLN A 63 -13.52 -37.53 12.31
CA GLN A 63 -13.91 -36.42 11.45
C GLN A 63 -14.89 -35.49 12.15
N GLY A 64 -14.55 -34.20 12.21
CA GLY A 64 -15.41 -33.14 12.70
C GLY A 64 -15.97 -32.30 11.54
N LYS A 65 -17.17 -31.75 11.72
CA LYS A 65 -17.71 -30.71 10.84
C LYS A 65 -17.23 -29.34 11.31
N LEU A 66 -16.75 -28.52 10.39
CA LEU A 66 -16.33 -27.16 10.69
C LEU A 66 -17.54 -26.22 10.56
N ARG A 67 -17.76 -25.36 11.57
CA ARG A 67 -18.89 -24.39 11.60
C ARG A 67 -18.45 -22.93 11.46
N VAL A 68 -17.15 -22.72 11.35
CA VAL A 68 -16.50 -21.43 11.27
C VAL A 68 -15.46 -21.46 10.17
N GLY A 69 -15.18 -20.31 9.60
CA GLY A 69 -14.15 -20.13 8.61
C GLY A 69 -14.61 -20.43 7.19
N ILE A 70 -13.94 -19.79 6.25
CA ILE A 70 -14.13 -19.96 4.82
C ILE A 70 -12.81 -20.38 4.18
N PRO A 71 -12.80 -21.25 3.15
CA PRO A 71 -11.56 -21.78 2.58
C PRO A 71 -10.69 -20.67 1.99
N GLN A 72 -9.45 -20.52 2.47
CA GLN A 72 -8.50 -19.59 1.85
C GLN A 72 -8.12 -20.10 0.44
N GLY A 73 -8.12 -19.20 -0.54
CA GLY A 73 -7.85 -19.54 -1.95
C GLY A 73 -9.08 -20.02 -2.74
N GLY A 74 -10.25 -20.14 -2.12
CA GLY A 74 -11.50 -20.36 -2.85
C GLY A 74 -11.91 -19.10 -3.62
N GLY A 75 -12.29 -19.23 -4.89
CA GLY A 75 -12.60 -18.08 -5.77
C GLY A 75 -13.70 -17.17 -5.23
N ILE A 76 -14.65 -17.70 -4.45
CA ILE A 76 -15.74 -16.91 -3.84
C ILE A 76 -15.45 -16.48 -2.39
N SER A 77 -14.40 -17.01 -1.75
CA SER A 77 -14.15 -16.77 -0.33
C SER A 77 -13.93 -15.30 0.00
N SER A 78 -13.19 -14.56 -0.83
CA SER A 78 -13.01 -13.11 -0.63
C SER A 78 -14.33 -12.33 -0.73
N VAL A 79 -15.24 -12.75 -1.61
CA VAL A 79 -16.57 -12.13 -1.75
C VAL A 79 -17.44 -12.43 -0.52
N LEU A 80 -17.40 -13.67 -0.03
CA LEU A 80 -18.11 -14.05 1.19
C LEU A 80 -17.60 -13.29 2.41
N PHE A 81 -16.28 -13.10 2.51
CA PHE A 81 -15.69 -12.26 3.56
C PHE A 81 -16.13 -10.80 3.45
N ALA A 82 -16.13 -10.25 2.23
CA ALA A 82 -16.60 -8.89 1.98
C ALA A 82 -18.07 -8.72 2.43
N VAL A 83 -18.95 -9.67 2.09
CA VAL A 83 -20.34 -9.67 2.57
C VAL A 83 -20.41 -9.77 4.11
N PHE A 84 -19.54 -10.58 4.72
CA PHE A 84 -19.51 -10.77 6.17
C PHE A 84 -19.19 -9.46 6.92
N ILE A 85 -18.21 -8.71 6.44
CA ILE A 85 -17.75 -7.46 7.08
C ILE A 85 -18.57 -6.22 6.66
N ASN A 86 -19.47 -6.35 5.67
CA ASN A 86 -20.17 -5.20 5.08
C ASN A 86 -21.09 -4.44 6.03
N ASP A 87 -21.44 -5.01 7.20
CA ASP A 87 -22.22 -4.31 8.23
C ASP A 87 -21.36 -3.70 9.34
N LEU A 88 -20.02 -3.71 9.20
CA LEU A 88 -19.10 -2.97 10.08
C LEU A 88 -19.08 -1.46 9.79
N PRO A 89 -18.93 -0.98 8.53
CA PRO A 89 -18.83 0.46 8.26
C PRO A 89 -20.00 1.30 8.80
N PRO A 90 -21.27 0.84 8.76
CA PRO A 90 -22.39 1.57 9.36
C PRO A 90 -22.34 1.70 10.89
N CYS A 91 -21.48 0.94 11.58
CA CYS A 91 -21.28 1.07 13.03
C CYS A 91 -20.32 2.22 13.38
N LEU A 92 -19.58 2.76 12.41
CA LEU A 92 -18.59 3.80 12.61
C LEU A 92 -19.22 5.18 12.44
N LYS A 93 -18.67 6.20 13.11
CA LYS A 93 -19.15 7.57 12.95
C LYS A 93 -18.90 8.10 11.52
N GLU A 94 -17.81 7.68 10.87
CA GLU A 94 -17.50 8.02 9.48
C GLU A 94 -17.09 6.79 8.66
N THR A 95 -17.49 6.78 7.39
CA THR A 95 -17.80 5.55 6.63
C THR A 95 -16.62 4.89 5.90
N LEU A 96 -15.37 5.31 6.12
CA LEU A 96 -14.24 4.76 5.38
C LEU A 96 -13.48 3.71 6.18
N VAL A 97 -13.27 2.56 5.54
CA VAL A 97 -12.45 1.42 6.02
C VAL A 97 -11.01 1.84 6.37
N ILE A 98 -10.58 3.02 5.89
CA ILE A 98 -9.46 3.78 6.45
C ILE A 98 -10.07 4.79 7.40
N ILE A 99 -10.03 4.52 8.70
CA ILE A 99 -10.55 5.47 9.68
C ILE A 99 -9.52 6.58 9.79
N TYR A 100 -9.80 7.70 9.13
CA TYR A 100 -9.00 8.91 9.29
C TYR A 100 -9.86 10.14 9.55
N TYR A 101 -9.40 10.97 10.48
CA TYR A 101 -10.11 12.15 10.92
C TYR A 101 -9.21 13.35 10.84
N TYR A 102 -9.67 14.42 10.20
CA TYR A 102 -8.94 15.68 10.20
C TYR A 102 -9.61 16.72 11.10
N HIS A 103 -8.82 17.35 11.96
CA HIS A 103 -9.32 18.42 12.83
C HIS A 103 -8.19 19.36 13.24
N LYS A 104 -8.55 20.56 13.70
CA LYS A 104 -7.57 21.51 14.27
C LYS A 104 -7.04 21.05 15.64
N SER A 105 -7.82 20.25 16.34
CA SER A 105 -7.52 19.71 17.67
C SER A 105 -7.27 18.20 17.60
N PRO A 106 -6.07 17.71 17.96
CA PRO A 106 -5.76 16.29 18.07
C PRO A 106 -6.66 15.55 19.07
N LYS A 107 -7.15 16.25 20.11
CA LYS A 107 -8.01 15.66 21.13
C LYS A 107 -9.35 15.20 20.56
N ILE A 108 -9.95 16.00 19.67
CA ILE A 108 -11.21 15.63 19.01
C ILE A 108 -11.01 14.41 18.10
N ILE A 109 -9.87 14.34 17.38
CA ILE A 109 -9.51 13.17 16.58
C ILE A 109 -9.37 11.94 17.47
N GLN A 110 -8.70 12.07 18.61
CA GLN A 110 -8.53 10.99 19.59
C GLN A 110 -9.89 10.50 20.11
N ASP A 111 -10.78 11.41 20.52
CA ASP A 111 -12.09 11.06 21.07
C ASP A 111 -12.91 10.26 20.04
N ILE A 112 -12.94 10.72 18.79
CA ILE A 112 -13.67 10.03 17.70
C ILE A 112 -13.04 8.66 17.39
N LEU A 113 -11.71 8.58 17.31
CA LEU A 113 -11.01 7.31 17.06
C LEU A 113 -11.25 6.28 18.17
N ASN A 114 -11.31 6.72 19.44
CA ASN A 114 -11.62 5.84 20.56
C ASN A 114 -13.07 5.34 20.52
N GLU A 115 -14.02 6.19 20.14
CA GLU A 115 -15.42 5.80 19.94
C GLU A 115 -15.57 4.79 18.81
N ASP A 116 -14.92 5.02 17.67
CA ASP A 116 -14.92 4.07 16.55
C ASP A 116 -14.24 2.74 16.93
N LEU A 117 -13.09 2.78 17.61
CA LEU A 117 -12.42 1.58 18.09
C LEU A 117 -13.35 0.77 19.01
N LYS A 118 -14.14 1.43 19.84
CA LYS A 118 -15.17 0.80 20.67
C LYS A 118 -16.27 0.15 19.85
N ALA A 119 -16.83 0.86 18.86
CA ALA A 119 -17.83 0.29 17.97
C ALA A 119 -17.30 -0.94 17.20
N ILE A 120 -16.03 -0.90 16.78
CA ILE A 120 -15.36 -2.02 16.10
C ILE A 120 -15.18 -3.20 17.05
N GLN A 121 -14.76 -2.95 18.29
CA GLN A 121 -14.60 -4.01 19.29
C GLN A 121 -15.93 -4.69 19.60
N GLU A 122 -16.99 -3.91 19.81
CA GLU A 122 -18.36 -4.43 20.02
C GLU A 122 -18.86 -5.24 18.81
N TRP A 123 -18.67 -4.71 17.60
CA TRP A 123 -19.00 -5.44 16.37
C TRP A 123 -18.20 -6.74 16.26
N SER A 124 -16.92 -6.70 16.62
CA SER A 124 -16.02 -7.87 16.53
C SER A 124 -16.49 -8.98 17.45
N ILE A 125 -16.76 -8.67 18.72
CA ILE A 125 -17.31 -9.62 19.70
C ILE A 125 -18.62 -10.22 19.18
N LYS A 126 -19.54 -9.39 18.69
CA LYS A 126 -20.84 -9.84 18.16
C LYS A 126 -20.72 -10.78 16.96
N ASN A 127 -19.68 -10.60 16.14
CA ASN A 127 -19.45 -11.40 14.93
C ASN A 127 -18.44 -12.54 15.13
N GLY A 128 -17.92 -12.75 16.34
CA GLY A 128 -16.91 -13.77 16.63
C GLY A 128 -15.53 -13.46 16.02
N MET A 129 -15.26 -12.19 15.74
CA MET A 129 -13.98 -11.68 15.25
C MET A 129 -13.14 -11.19 16.43
N GLU A 130 -11.83 -11.10 16.23
CA GLU A 130 -10.91 -10.65 17.28
C GLU A 130 -9.87 -9.72 16.66
N ILE A 131 -9.72 -8.54 17.27
CA ILE A 131 -8.70 -7.57 16.88
C ILE A 131 -7.31 -8.12 17.22
N ASN A 132 -6.38 -7.98 16.29
CA ASN A 132 -4.99 -8.29 16.51
C ASN A 132 -4.27 -7.06 17.07
N TRP A 133 -4.34 -6.87 18.39
CA TRP A 133 -3.74 -5.71 19.07
C TRP A 133 -2.25 -5.50 18.76
N SER A 134 -1.49 -6.57 18.51
CA SER A 134 -0.07 -6.47 18.12
C SER A 134 0.17 -5.95 16.70
N LYS A 135 -0.85 -6.01 15.83
CA LYS A 135 -0.81 -5.51 14.46
C LYS A 135 -1.69 -4.28 14.24
N THR A 136 -2.48 -3.92 15.24
CA THR A 136 -3.28 -2.70 15.26
C THR A 136 -2.44 -1.52 15.72
N HIS A 137 -2.41 -0.47 14.91
CA HIS A 137 -1.57 0.70 15.15
C HIS A 137 -2.34 1.99 14.91
N SER A 138 -1.94 3.05 15.60
CA SER A 138 -2.43 4.40 15.37
C SER A 138 -1.33 5.29 14.81
N MET A 139 -1.69 6.27 13.98
CA MET A 139 -0.76 7.27 13.46
C MET A 139 -1.43 8.63 13.48
N LEU A 140 -0.68 9.68 13.79
CA LEU A 140 -1.16 11.05 13.70
C LEU A 140 -0.37 11.77 12.62
N PHE A 141 -0.98 11.93 11.46
CA PHE A 141 -0.41 12.67 10.35
C PHE A 141 -0.43 14.17 10.62
N GLN A 142 0.72 14.81 10.45
CA GLN A 142 0.90 16.24 10.70
C GLN A 142 2.10 16.83 9.96
N PRO A 143 2.05 18.13 9.59
CA PRO A 143 3.23 18.85 9.14
C PRO A 143 4.34 18.92 10.21
N PRO A 144 5.64 18.96 9.84
CA PRO A 144 6.78 18.90 10.77
C PRO A 144 6.82 19.97 11.87
N LYS A 145 6.11 21.08 11.69
CA LYS A 145 6.13 22.24 12.58
C LYS A 145 4.97 22.27 13.59
N MET A 146 4.06 21.30 13.53
CA MET A 146 2.93 21.21 14.45
C MET A 146 3.36 20.48 15.73
N ARG A 147 2.99 21.03 16.89
CA ARG A 147 3.41 20.60 18.24
C ARG A 147 2.18 20.30 19.09
N GLY A 148 2.36 19.63 20.23
CA GLY A 148 1.28 19.32 21.17
C GLY A 148 0.55 18.03 20.83
N THR A 149 1.31 16.99 20.50
CA THR A 149 0.76 15.67 20.14
C THR A 149 1.26 14.54 21.03
N ASP A 150 1.97 14.88 22.10
CA ASP A 150 2.54 13.93 23.05
C ASP A 150 1.42 13.21 23.83
N ASP A 151 0.32 13.91 24.07
CA ASP A 151 -0.86 13.36 24.75
C ASP A 151 -1.79 12.57 23.82
N PHE A 152 -1.51 12.48 22.51
CA PHE A 152 -2.36 11.72 21.58
C PHE A 152 -2.18 10.22 21.80
N HIS A 153 -3.20 9.57 22.36
CA HIS A 153 -3.21 8.13 22.63
C HIS A 153 -4.57 7.51 22.31
N ILE A 154 -4.53 6.34 21.68
CA ILE A 154 -5.72 5.55 21.37
C ILE A 154 -5.73 4.33 22.28
N SER A 155 -6.80 4.17 23.07
CA SER A 155 -6.91 3.09 24.04
C SER A 155 -8.37 2.74 24.27
N ILE A 156 -8.63 1.46 24.51
CA ILE A 156 -9.93 0.95 24.89
C ILE A 156 -9.77 -0.11 25.98
N GLU A 157 -10.45 0.09 27.10
CA GLU A 157 -10.37 -0.79 28.27
C GLU A 157 -8.89 -1.02 28.65
N ASP A 158 -8.43 -2.27 28.65
CA ASP A 158 -7.07 -2.67 29.00
C ASP A 158 -6.09 -2.66 27.80
N HIS A 159 -6.57 -2.27 26.60
CA HIS A 159 -5.79 -2.30 25.38
C HIS A 159 -5.35 -0.89 24.96
N THR A 160 -4.04 -0.68 24.90
CA THR A 160 -3.45 0.55 24.33
C THR A 160 -2.93 0.25 22.94
N VAL A 161 -3.37 1.04 21.95
CA VAL A 161 -2.94 0.91 20.56
C VAL A 161 -1.63 1.66 20.37
N GLN A 162 -0.60 0.97 19.87
CA GLN A 162 0.70 1.57 19.65
C GLN A 162 0.62 2.71 18.62
N LYS A 163 1.07 3.90 19.02
CA LYS A 163 1.28 5.03 18.10
C LYS A 163 2.59 4.83 17.34
N VAL A 164 2.55 4.92 16.02
CA VAL A 164 3.71 4.76 15.13
C VAL A 164 3.90 5.99 14.25
N LYS A 165 5.16 6.21 13.84
CA LYS A 165 5.54 7.28 12.91
C LYS A 165 5.66 6.83 11.46
N SER A 166 5.80 5.52 11.25
CA SER A 166 5.91 4.89 9.93
C SER A 166 5.18 3.55 9.97
N PHE A 167 4.37 3.26 8.95
CA PHE A 167 3.56 2.05 8.88
C PHE A 167 3.39 1.58 7.43
N LYS A 168 3.56 0.28 7.19
CA LYS A 168 3.37 -0.31 5.86
C LYS A 168 1.90 -0.69 5.68
N TYR A 169 1.18 0.11 4.91
CA TYR A 169 -0.23 -0.10 4.58
C TYR A 169 -0.40 -0.51 3.13
N LEU A 170 -1.00 -1.67 2.88
CA LEU A 170 -1.25 -2.21 1.53
C LEU A 170 -0.03 -2.08 0.60
N GLY A 171 1.14 -2.50 1.10
CA GLY A 171 2.39 -2.48 0.31
C GLY A 171 3.12 -1.14 0.25
N VAL A 172 2.52 -0.03 0.67
CA VAL A 172 3.13 1.31 0.70
C VAL A 172 3.54 1.69 2.12
N VAL A 173 4.75 2.23 2.30
CA VAL A 173 5.19 2.76 3.60
C VAL A 173 4.71 4.21 3.75
N LEU A 174 3.86 4.45 4.74
CA LEU A 174 3.33 5.76 5.10
C LEU A 174 4.08 6.28 6.32
N ASP A 175 4.59 7.51 6.27
CA ASP A 175 5.10 8.21 7.43
C ASP A 175 4.12 9.30 7.91
N GLU A 176 4.27 9.75 9.16
CA GLU A 176 3.40 10.76 9.78
C GLU A 176 3.38 12.12 9.02
N GLN A 177 4.36 12.38 8.15
CA GLN A 177 4.43 13.61 7.37
C GLN A 177 4.01 13.38 5.91
N LEU A 178 3.69 12.14 5.53
CA LEU A 178 3.44 11.70 4.17
C LEU A 178 4.56 12.14 3.22
N THR A 179 5.83 12.05 3.67
CA THR A 179 6.98 12.34 2.81
C THR A 179 7.26 11.20 1.87
N PHE A 180 6.91 9.95 2.23
CA PHE A 180 7.13 8.69 1.55
C PHE A 180 8.61 8.36 1.26
N ASP A 181 9.54 9.01 1.95
CA ASP A 181 10.99 8.86 1.68
C ASP A 181 11.45 7.40 1.95
N ASP A 182 10.98 6.79 3.03
CA ASP A 182 11.27 5.37 3.33
C ASP A 182 10.74 4.42 2.25
N HIS A 183 9.54 4.68 1.72
CA HIS A 183 8.93 3.89 0.64
C HIS A 183 9.73 4.03 -0.65
N TYR A 184 10.14 5.25 -0.97
CA TYR A 184 10.98 5.57 -2.13
C TYR A 184 12.31 4.83 -2.04
N ASP A 185 12.99 4.86 -0.90
CA ASP A 185 14.27 4.17 -0.71
C ASP A 185 14.13 2.65 -0.82
N GLN A 186 13.07 2.07 -0.23
CA GLN A 186 12.79 0.64 -0.37
C GLN A 186 12.52 0.26 -1.83
N THR A 187 11.78 1.10 -2.55
CA THR A 187 11.48 0.91 -3.97
C THR A 187 12.76 1.00 -4.81
N CYS A 188 13.62 1.98 -4.56
CA CYS A 188 14.92 2.13 -5.22
C CYS A 188 15.79 0.89 -5.02
N LYS A 189 15.92 0.40 -3.78
CA LYS A 189 16.68 -0.82 -3.47
C LYS A 189 16.11 -2.03 -4.22
N ALA A 190 14.79 -2.17 -4.23
CA ALA A 190 14.12 -3.29 -4.87
C ALA A 190 14.26 -3.25 -6.41
N VAL A 191 14.16 -2.08 -7.04
CA VAL A 191 14.40 -1.89 -8.48
C VAL A 191 15.86 -2.20 -8.82
N THR A 192 16.79 -1.66 -8.03
CA THR A 192 18.22 -1.83 -8.30
C THR A 192 18.63 -3.30 -8.21
N SER A 193 18.15 -4.04 -7.21
CA SER A 193 18.40 -5.49 -7.09
C SER A 193 17.96 -6.25 -8.35
N ARG A 194 16.79 -5.90 -8.90
CA ARG A 194 16.25 -6.54 -10.12
C ARG A 194 17.00 -6.15 -11.39
N ILE A 195 17.46 -4.91 -11.48
CA ILE A 195 18.36 -4.47 -12.57
C ILE A 195 19.66 -5.29 -12.54
N HIS A 196 20.26 -5.47 -11.36
CA HIS A 196 21.48 -6.29 -11.23
C HIS A 196 21.24 -7.74 -11.65
N LEU A 197 20.09 -8.33 -11.27
CA LEU A 197 19.70 -9.67 -11.68
C LEU A 197 19.60 -9.78 -13.21
N ILE A 198 18.87 -8.87 -13.86
CA ILE A 198 18.71 -8.87 -15.33
C ILE A 198 20.07 -8.64 -16.01
N SER A 199 20.88 -7.71 -15.51
CA SER A 199 22.20 -7.40 -16.06
C SER A 199 23.15 -8.61 -16.04
N ARG A 200 23.16 -9.38 -14.95
CA ARG A 200 23.97 -10.61 -14.84
C ARG A 200 23.62 -11.67 -15.88
N HIS A 201 22.35 -11.75 -16.28
CA HIS A 201 21.87 -12.77 -17.22
C HIS A 201 21.54 -12.19 -18.60
N LYS A 202 21.95 -10.95 -18.90
CA LYS A 202 21.56 -10.26 -20.15
C LYS A 202 22.02 -10.99 -21.41
N HIS A 203 23.14 -11.69 -21.33
CA HIS A 203 23.69 -12.47 -22.45
C HIS A 203 22.99 -13.82 -22.66
N SER A 204 22.20 -14.28 -21.69
CA SER A 204 21.48 -15.55 -21.74
C SER A 204 20.10 -15.44 -22.38
N PHE A 205 19.64 -14.23 -22.70
CA PHE A 205 18.28 -13.97 -23.19
C PHE A 205 18.27 -13.07 -24.41
N SER A 206 17.27 -13.25 -25.27
CA SER A 206 17.02 -12.33 -26.39
C SER A 206 16.57 -10.96 -25.88
N HIS A 207 16.75 -9.94 -26.73
CA HIS A 207 16.34 -8.57 -26.43
C HIS A 207 14.86 -8.47 -26.02
N GLU A 208 13.97 -9.14 -26.76
CA GLU A 208 12.54 -9.18 -26.45
C GLU A 208 12.24 -9.74 -25.06
N ARG A 209 12.93 -10.81 -24.66
CA ARG A 209 12.77 -11.39 -23.31
C ARG A 209 13.27 -10.45 -22.24
N LEU A 210 14.37 -9.72 -22.47
CA LEU A 210 14.87 -8.71 -21.55
C LEU A 210 13.88 -7.55 -21.36
N ILE A 211 13.16 -7.14 -22.41
CA ILE A 211 12.07 -6.15 -22.30
C ILE A 211 10.94 -6.72 -21.43
N ILE A 212 10.52 -7.96 -21.67
CA ILE A 212 9.47 -8.62 -20.87
C ILE A 212 9.90 -8.71 -19.39
N PHE A 213 11.13 -9.12 -19.11
CA PHE A 213 11.66 -9.16 -17.74
C PHE A 213 11.72 -7.78 -17.11
N SER A 214 12.15 -6.76 -17.85
CA SER A 214 12.19 -5.39 -17.34
C SER A 214 10.79 -4.87 -17.00
N LYS A 215 9.80 -5.09 -17.88
CA LYS A 215 8.40 -4.71 -17.62
C LYS A 215 7.80 -5.47 -16.43
N SER A 216 7.98 -6.79 -16.39
CA SER A 216 7.38 -7.64 -15.35
C SER A 216 8.04 -7.51 -13.98
N LEU A 217 9.34 -7.25 -13.91
CA LEU A 217 10.09 -7.22 -12.65
C LEU A 217 10.38 -5.79 -12.17
N ILE A 218 10.66 -4.85 -13.06
CA ILE A 218 11.04 -3.47 -12.67
C ILE A 218 9.83 -2.56 -12.73
N VAL A 219 9.16 -2.47 -13.87
CA VAL A 219 8.05 -1.52 -14.08
C VAL A 219 6.88 -1.83 -13.13
N SER A 220 6.56 -3.11 -12.92
CA SER A 220 5.52 -3.53 -11.97
C SER A 220 5.73 -3.02 -10.54
N VAL A 221 6.99 -2.83 -10.12
CA VAL A 221 7.35 -2.34 -8.79
C VAL A 221 7.23 -0.83 -8.71
N ILE A 222 7.61 -0.13 -9.78
CA ILE A 222 7.53 1.33 -9.88
C ILE A 222 6.07 1.78 -10.00
N ASP A 223 5.26 1.09 -10.80
CA ASP A 223 3.86 1.44 -11.06
C ASP A 223 2.95 1.15 -9.87
N TYR A 224 3.39 0.31 -8.93
CA TYR A 224 2.59 -0.04 -7.77
C TYR A 224 2.27 1.19 -6.91
N CYS A 225 0.98 1.54 -6.84
CA CYS A 225 0.47 2.70 -6.12
C CYS A 225 1.12 4.04 -6.54
N ILE A 226 1.62 4.15 -7.77
CA ILE A 226 2.29 5.36 -8.26
C ILE A 226 1.49 6.67 -8.11
N PRO A 227 0.13 6.71 -8.18
CA PRO A 227 -0.60 7.95 -7.94
C PRO A 227 -0.47 8.49 -6.51
N VAL A 228 -0.06 7.67 -5.55
CA VAL A 228 0.04 8.03 -4.12
C VAL A 228 1.40 8.66 -3.79
N TRP A 229 2.49 8.12 -4.34
CA TRP A 229 3.86 8.50 -3.96
C TRP A 229 4.73 8.92 -5.15
N GLY A 230 4.21 8.84 -6.37
CA GLY A 230 4.95 9.08 -7.61
C GLY A 230 5.45 10.51 -7.78
N GLU A 231 4.88 11.50 -7.08
CA GLU A 231 5.44 12.86 -7.04
C GLU A 231 6.88 12.89 -6.53
N LEU A 232 7.28 11.91 -5.69
CA LEU A 232 8.66 11.76 -5.26
C LEU A 232 9.61 11.33 -6.36
N LEU A 233 9.12 10.55 -7.33
CA LEU A 233 9.93 10.16 -8.50
C LEU A 233 10.29 11.40 -9.33
N VAL A 234 9.54 12.49 -9.16
CA VAL A 234 9.76 13.78 -9.82
C VAL A 234 10.54 14.75 -8.93
N LYS A 235 10.68 14.53 -7.61
CA LYS A 235 11.47 15.40 -6.70
C LYS A 235 12.93 15.45 -7.17
N PRO A 236 13.41 16.57 -7.74
CA PRO A 236 14.83 16.77 -8.00
C PRO A 236 15.42 17.44 -6.75
N CYS A 237 16.18 16.75 -5.89
CA CYS A 237 17.00 17.36 -4.82
C CYS A 237 16.48 18.71 -4.27
N CYS A 238 15.23 18.78 -3.79
CA CYS A 238 14.52 20.05 -3.60
C CYS A 238 15.03 20.93 -2.44
N HIS A 239 16.01 20.50 -1.64
CA HIS A 239 16.60 21.35 -0.60
C HIS A 239 17.58 22.42 -1.14
N SER A 240 18.04 22.33 -2.39
CA SER A 240 18.84 23.39 -3.04
C SER A 240 18.04 24.36 -3.90
N LEU A 241 16.72 24.14 -4.06
CA LEU A 241 15.88 24.89 -5.01
C LEU A 241 15.13 26.09 -4.41
N SER A 242 15.32 26.42 -3.12
CA SER A 242 14.82 27.67 -2.53
C SER A 242 15.47 28.94 -3.10
N LYS A 243 16.39 28.82 -4.06
CA LYS A 243 16.99 29.95 -4.78
C LYS A 243 16.36 30.28 -6.14
N PHE A 244 15.36 29.55 -6.64
CA PHE A 244 14.80 29.85 -7.97
C PHE A 244 13.26 29.85 -7.98
N LYS A 245 12.69 31.06 -8.03
CA LYS A 245 11.30 31.34 -8.39
C LYS A 245 11.20 31.42 -9.91
N THR A 246 10.34 30.62 -10.55
CA THR A 246 9.56 31.01 -11.75
C THR A 246 8.42 30.02 -12.04
N PRO A 247 7.36 30.45 -12.75
CA PRO A 247 6.10 29.72 -12.88
C PRO A 247 6.03 28.94 -14.20
N THR A 248 6.18 27.60 -14.18
CA THR A 248 5.87 26.79 -15.39
C THR A 248 5.58 25.30 -15.16
N THR A 249 5.40 24.83 -13.92
CA THR A 249 5.14 23.41 -13.62
C THR A 249 3.67 22.99 -13.65
N ARG A 250 2.84 23.60 -14.52
CA ARG A 250 1.42 23.19 -14.70
C ARG A 250 1.12 22.41 -15.98
N GLY A 251 2.09 22.23 -16.88
CA GLY A 251 1.85 21.65 -18.23
C GLY A 251 2.60 20.35 -18.58
N TYR A 252 3.44 19.80 -17.71
CA TYR A 252 4.33 18.68 -18.09
C TYR A 252 3.73 17.27 -17.97
N CYS A 253 2.49 17.13 -17.45
CA CYS A 253 1.77 15.86 -17.45
C CYS A 253 0.98 15.59 -18.75
N SER A 254 0.84 16.57 -19.66
CA SER A 254 -0.06 16.42 -20.82
C SER A 254 0.62 15.96 -22.12
N ASN A 255 1.94 16.03 -22.25
CA ASN A 255 2.63 15.70 -23.51
C ASN A 255 3.40 14.39 -23.39
N LEU A 256 2.64 13.30 -23.29
CA LEU A 256 3.05 11.97 -23.71
C LEU A 256 3.34 11.99 -25.23
N LEU A 257 4.53 11.49 -25.61
CA LEU A 257 4.97 11.01 -26.94
C LEU A 257 5.86 11.94 -27.82
N PRO A 258 6.83 11.36 -28.58
CA PRO A 258 7.99 12.08 -29.15
C PRO A 258 7.86 12.37 -30.65
N GLN A 259 8.61 13.37 -31.16
CA GLN A 259 9.03 13.46 -32.56
C GLN A 259 10.53 13.85 -32.69
N ASN A 260 11.39 12.81 -32.65
CA ASN A 260 12.69 12.62 -33.32
C ASN A 260 13.88 13.62 -33.15
N PRO A 261 15.15 13.18 -33.35
CA PRO A 261 16.15 13.21 -32.28
C PRO A 261 17.56 13.63 -32.75
N GLN A 262 18.18 14.66 -32.16
CA GLN A 262 19.61 14.88 -32.40
C GLN A 262 20.39 15.23 -31.14
N ASN A 263 21.28 14.29 -30.80
CA ASN A 263 22.57 14.44 -30.14
C ASN A 263 22.61 15.29 -28.83
N PRO A 264 22.60 14.66 -27.63
CA PRO A 264 22.56 15.37 -26.35
C PRO A 264 23.80 16.22 -26.03
N LYS A 265 24.87 16.17 -26.84
CA LYS A 265 26.07 16.99 -26.63
C LYS A 265 25.94 18.42 -27.13
N ASN A 266 24.95 18.74 -27.97
CA ASN A 266 24.78 20.08 -28.56
C ASN A 266 23.80 20.98 -27.80
N LEU A 267 23.23 20.54 -26.68
CA LEU A 267 22.17 21.28 -25.99
C LEU A 267 22.64 22.10 -24.77
N GLY A 268 23.93 22.11 -24.41
CA GLY A 268 24.45 23.05 -23.39
C GLY A 268 23.87 22.94 -21.97
N TYR A 269 23.21 21.83 -21.62
CA TYR A 269 22.49 21.68 -20.33
C TYR A 269 23.23 20.85 -19.27
N TRP A 270 24.55 20.81 -19.29
CA TRP A 270 25.32 20.21 -18.18
C TRP A 270 26.58 21.02 -17.87
N ASP A 271 26.66 21.44 -16.61
CA ASP A 271 27.78 22.18 -16.02
C ASP A 271 28.38 21.31 -14.92
N GLU A 272 29.58 20.77 -15.20
CA GLU A 272 30.35 19.88 -14.33
C GLU A 272 30.69 20.51 -12.97
N SER A 273 30.57 21.84 -12.82
CA SER A 273 30.86 22.52 -11.55
C SER A 273 29.84 22.25 -10.43
N LYS A 274 28.67 21.68 -10.74
CA LYS A 274 27.54 21.48 -9.79
C LYS A 274 27.57 20.15 -9.03
N GLU A 275 28.60 19.34 -9.23
CA GLU A 275 28.78 18.05 -8.57
C GLU A 275 29.03 18.18 -7.05
N LYS A 276 29.50 19.34 -6.60
CA LYS A 276 30.04 19.58 -5.24
C LYS A 276 29.03 19.68 -4.09
N ASN A 277 27.71 19.83 -4.34
CA ASN A 277 26.73 20.12 -3.27
C ASN A 277 25.52 19.14 -3.23
N ALA A 278 25.76 17.85 -3.01
CA ALA A 278 24.70 16.92 -2.61
C ALA A 278 25.17 15.98 -1.49
N ARG A 279 24.26 15.66 -0.56
CA ARG A 279 24.60 15.04 0.73
C ARG A 279 24.91 13.54 0.66
N SER A 280 24.64 12.82 -0.43
CA SER A 280 25.22 11.49 -0.66
C SER A 280 25.30 11.10 -2.13
N LYS A 281 26.32 10.30 -2.47
CA LYS A 281 26.60 9.77 -3.82
C LYS A 281 25.54 8.74 -4.29
N SER A 282 24.86 8.11 -3.34
CA SER A 282 23.87 7.05 -3.58
C SER A 282 22.55 7.58 -4.14
N GLU A 283 21.99 8.65 -3.58
CA GLU A 283 20.71 9.22 -4.04
C GLU A 283 20.78 9.67 -5.50
N LYS A 284 21.87 10.33 -5.89
CA LYS A 284 22.10 10.76 -7.28
C LYS A 284 22.15 9.59 -8.26
N PHE A 285 22.73 8.46 -7.86
CA PHE A 285 22.87 7.28 -8.70
C PHE A 285 21.53 6.55 -8.89
N TYR A 286 20.74 6.41 -7.83
CA TYR A 286 19.46 5.68 -7.89
C TYR A 286 18.37 6.46 -8.63
N THR A 287 18.24 7.77 -8.42
CA THR A 287 17.31 8.61 -9.18
C THR A 287 17.70 8.64 -10.65
N PHE A 288 19.00 8.73 -10.96
CA PHE A 288 19.49 8.65 -12.33
C PHE A 288 19.23 7.28 -12.96
N GLN A 289 19.47 6.17 -12.25
CA GLN A 289 19.21 4.83 -12.79
C GLN A 289 17.73 4.53 -13.01
N ILE A 290 16.84 5.01 -12.14
CA ILE A 290 15.40 4.81 -12.30
C ILE A 290 14.87 5.73 -13.40
N TYR A 291 15.27 7.00 -13.42
CA TYR A 291 14.87 7.92 -14.49
C TYR A 291 15.41 7.45 -15.84
N TYR A 292 16.66 6.98 -15.91
CA TYR A 292 17.26 6.45 -17.13
C TYR A 292 16.70 5.08 -17.50
N ALA A 293 16.35 4.21 -16.55
CA ALA A 293 15.67 2.94 -16.85
C ALA A 293 14.24 3.20 -17.38
N VAL A 294 13.48 4.09 -16.75
CA VAL A 294 12.13 4.50 -17.19
C VAL A 294 12.19 5.24 -18.53
N PHE A 295 13.18 6.12 -18.73
CA PHE A 295 13.39 6.87 -19.97
C PHE A 295 13.90 5.96 -21.10
N ALA A 296 14.85 5.06 -20.85
CA ALA A 296 15.34 4.09 -21.82
C ALA A 296 14.25 3.07 -22.20
N LEU A 297 13.43 2.63 -21.25
CA LEU A 297 12.29 1.75 -21.52
C LEU A 297 11.16 2.49 -22.27
N ARG A 298 10.95 3.79 -22.04
CA ARG A 298 10.02 4.63 -22.84
C ARG A 298 10.55 4.94 -24.24
N MET A 299 11.86 5.19 -24.39
CA MET A 299 12.52 5.49 -25.67
C MET A 299 12.70 4.24 -26.55
N GLN A 300 12.83 3.04 -25.97
CA GLN A 300 12.86 1.77 -26.71
C GLN A 300 11.51 1.40 -27.36
N ILE A 301 10.40 2.03 -26.94
CA ILE A 301 9.10 1.91 -27.62
C ILE A 301 9.07 2.78 -28.90
N SER A 302 10.05 3.67 -29.11
CA SER A 302 10.04 4.65 -30.22
C SER A 302 11.29 4.67 -31.11
N THR A 303 12.41 4.00 -30.76
CA THR A 303 13.57 3.88 -31.67
C THR A 303 14.37 2.57 -31.47
N PRO A 304 14.69 1.80 -32.54
CA PRO A 304 15.36 0.49 -32.40
C PRO A 304 16.88 0.51 -32.17
N ASN A 305 17.56 1.67 -32.23
CA ASN A 305 19.00 1.71 -32.52
C ASN A 305 19.90 2.43 -31.50
N LEU A 306 19.46 2.65 -30.26
CA LEU A 306 20.33 3.23 -29.24
C LEU A 306 20.45 2.29 -28.05
N LEU A 307 21.57 1.57 -27.98
CA LEU A 307 22.36 1.28 -26.75
C LEU A 307 23.57 0.38 -27.11
N ILE A 308 24.65 1.01 -27.57
CA ILE A 308 26.00 0.44 -27.44
C ILE A 308 26.50 0.89 -26.06
N TRP A 309 26.55 -0.05 -25.11
CA TRP A 309 27.19 0.17 -23.82
C TRP A 309 28.70 -0.07 -23.98
N ARG A 310 29.51 0.97 -23.77
CA ARG A 310 30.90 0.83 -23.30
C ARG A 310 30.94 1.26 -21.85
#